data_AF-A0A9D8P6G4-F1
#
_entry.id   AF-A0A9D8P6G4-F1
#
_cell.length_a   1.000
_cell.length_b   1.000
_cell.length_c   1.000
_cell.angle_alpha   90.00
_cell.angle_beta   90.00
_cell.angle_gamma   90.00
#
_symmetry.space_group_name_H-M   'P 1'
#
loop_
_entity.id
_entity.type
_entity.pdbx_description
1 polymer ?
#
loop_
_entity_poly.entity_id
_entity_poly.type
_entity_poly.pdbx_seq_one_letter_code
_entity_poly.pdbx_strand_id
1 'polypeptide(L)'
;MVLVRGGGALSLSGVILYLLFKSRRKLKGLIVVGGLALVVIAYAPPIFYERMDTIKDYEQESSAAGRIMVWKQAFKMAKDNPILGVGAGNFPYEFGTKYRPPGVPERGGLQWLNAHSTFFLALGEFGFPGITFLLAILILEKSVKSSISQSKTLKILGFLNVY
;
A
#
# COMPACT_ATOMS: atom_id res chain seq x y z
N MET A 1 22.00 6.46 -4.80
CA MET A 1 21.10 6.05 -5.89
C MET A 1 19.66 6.26 -5.41
N VAL A 2 19.01 7.37 -5.76
CA VAL A 2 17.63 7.66 -5.33
C VAL A 2 16.69 6.86 -6.23
N LEU A 3 16.16 5.75 -5.72
CA LEU A 3 15.12 5.00 -6.41
C LEU A 3 13.83 5.82 -6.35
N VAL A 4 13.48 6.46 -7.46
CA VAL A 4 12.15 7.05 -7.62
C VAL A 4 11.16 5.89 -7.71
N ARG A 5 10.58 5.55 -6.56
CA ARG A 5 9.41 4.68 -6.49
C ARG A 5 8.26 5.43 -7.16
N GLY A 6 7.55 4.83 -8.13
CA GLY A 6 6.56 5.51 -8.99
C GLY A 6 5.50 6.38 -8.30
N GLY A 7 5.28 6.20 -7.00
CA GLY A 7 4.47 7.11 -6.17
C GLY A 7 4.96 8.56 -6.13
N GLY A 8 6.25 8.82 -6.37
CA GLY A 8 6.80 10.17 -6.47
C GLY A 8 6.24 10.96 -7.66
N ALA A 9 6.13 10.31 -8.82
CA ALA A 9 5.57 10.95 -10.03
C ALA A 9 4.06 11.20 -9.90
N LEU A 10 3.32 10.27 -9.29
CA LEU A 10 1.89 10.41 -9.03
C LEU A 10 1.60 11.54 -8.02
N SER A 11 2.37 11.63 -6.94
CA SER A 11 2.22 12.70 -5.96
C SER A 11 2.57 14.08 -6.53
N LEU A 12 3.67 14.18 -7.31
CA LEU A 12 4.01 15.40 -8.05
C LEU A 12 2.90 15.82 -9.01
N SER A 13 2.34 14.87 -9.76
CA SER A 13 1.23 15.14 -10.68
C SER A 13 -0.01 15.67 -9.95
N GLY A 14 -0.34 15.08 -8.79
CA GLY A 14 -1.44 15.56 -7.95
C GLY A 14 -1.22 16.99 -7.43
N VAL A 15 0.00 17.33 -7.00
CA VAL A 15 0.35 18.68 -6.54
C VAL A 15 0.27 19.69 -7.68
N ILE A 16 0.79 19.36 -8.86
CA ILE A 16 0.72 20.23 -10.05
C ILE A 16 -0.73 20.49 -10.45
N LEU A 17 -1.57 19.45 -10.48
CA LEU A 17 -2.99 19.59 -10.78
C LEU A 17 -3.71 20.47 -9.75
N TYR A 18 -3.47 20.25 -8.46
CA TYR A 18 -4.04 21.08 -7.39
C TYR A 18 -3.67 22.57 -7.54
N LEU A 19 -2.39 22.86 -7.81
CA LEU A 19 -1.92 24.23 -8.02
C LEU A 19 -2.52 24.86 -9.29
N LEU A 20 -2.70 24.09 -10.36
CA LEU A 20 -3.38 24.54 -11.58
C LEU A 20 -4.87 24.84 -11.33
N PHE A 21 -5.57 24.02 -10.54
CA PHE A 21 -6.97 24.24 -10.21
C PHE A 21 -7.18 25.50 -9.34
N LYS A 22 -6.27 25.77 -8.40
CA LYS A 22 -6.31 26.94 -7.52
C LYS A 22 -5.85 28.24 -8.21
N SER A 23 -5.05 28.14 -9.26
CA SER A 23 -4.53 29.31 -9.96
C SER A 23 -5.57 30.01 -10.83
N ARG A 24 -5.63 31.35 -10.75
CA ARG A 24 -6.42 32.21 -11.65
C ARG A 24 -5.86 32.26 -13.07
N ARG A 25 -4.60 31.85 -13.29
CA ARG A 25 -3.86 31.93 -14.58
C ARG A 25 -3.46 30.54 -15.10
N LYS A 26 -4.46 29.65 -15.22
CA LYS A 26 -4.27 28.22 -15.56
C LYS A 26 -3.44 28.00 -16.83
N LEU A 27 -3.69 28.79 -17.88
CA LEU A 27 -3.00 28.65 -19.17
C LEU A 27 -1.49 28.95 -19.07
N LYS A 28 -1.10 29.99 -18.32
CA LYS A 28 0.32 30.32 -18.10
C LYS A 28 1.02 29.24 -17.29
N GLY A 29 0.36 28.71 -16.26
CA GLY A 29 0.89 27.59 -15.47
C GLY A 29 1.12 26.34 -16.31
N LEU A 30 0.17 26.01 -17.19
CA LEU A 30 0.27 24.86 -18.08
C LEU A 30 1.43 25.02 -19.09
N ILE A 31 1.62 26.21 -19.65
CA ILE A 31 2.72 26.52 -20.58
C ILE A 31 4.08 26.39 -19.89
N VAL A 32 4.22 26.89 -18.66
CA VAL A 32 5.48 26.79 -17.90
C VAL A 32 5.80 25.34 -17.56
N VAL A 33 4.82 24.58 -17.06
CA VAL A 33 5.01 23.15 -16.72
C VAL A 33 5.31 22.33 -17.97
N GLY A 34 4.58 22.56 -19.07
CA GLY A 34 4.81 21.89 -20.34
C GLY A 34 6.18 22.22 -20.94
N GLY A 35 6.60 23.49 -20.89
CA GLY A 35 7.92 23.93 -21.34
C GLY A 35 9.05 23.28 -20.55
N LEU A 36 8.93 23.23 -19.21
CA LEU A 36 9.89 22.53 -18.36
C LEU A 36 9.95 21.04 -18.68
N ALA A 37 8.80 20.38 -18.89
CA ALA A 37 8.76 18.97 -19.26
C ALA A 37 9.48 18.71 -20.60
N LEU A 38 9.28 19.57 -21.59
CA LEU A 38 9.93 19.47 -22.90
C LEU A 38 11.45 19.64 -22.81
N VAL A 39 11.93 20.59 -21.99
CA VAL A 39 13.38 20.77 -21.75
C VAL A 39 13.96 19.52 -21.09
N VAL A 40 13.27 18.96 -20.09
CA VAL A 40 13.73 17.74 -19.42
C VAL A 40 13.81 16.57 -20.39
N ILE A 41 12.80 16.39 -21.26
CA ILE A 41 12.81 15.32 -22.26
C ILE A 41 13.93 15.54 -23.30
N ALA A 42 14.11 16.76 -23.79
CA ALA A 42 15.10 17.06 -24.83
C ALA A 42 16.56 16.86 -24.37
N TYR A 43 16.84 17.09 -23.09
CA TYR A 43 18.19 16.97 -22.51
C TYR A 43 18.36 15.73 -21.62
N ALA A 44 17.39 14.82 -21.62
CA ALA A 44 17.47 13.59 -20.82
C ALA A 44 18.56 12.65 -21.36
N PRO A 45 19.46 12.14 -20.50
CA PRO A 45 20.46 11.15 -20.91
C PRO A 45 19.81 9.79 -21.25
N PRO A 46 20.43 8.93 -22.08
CA PRO A 46 19.86 7.62 -22.47
C PRO A 46 19.41 6.74 -21.29
N ILE A 47 20.16 6.77 -20.19
CA ILE A 47 19.85 6.07 -18.94
C ILE A 47 18.49 6.47 -18.34
N PHE A 48 17.99 7.68 -18.64
CA PHE A 48 16.67 8.13 -18.21
C PHE A 48 15.57 7.32 -18.88
N TYR A 49 15.69 7.07 -20.18
CA TYR A 49 14.71 6.32 -20.96
C TYR A 49 14.72 4.83 -20.58
N GLU A 50 15.90 4.23 -20.40
CA GLU A 50 16.02 2.86 -19.88
C GLU A 50 15.36 2.71 -18.51
N ARG A 51 15.56 3.68 -17.62
CA ARG A 51 14.88 3.69 -16.31
C ARG A 51 13.38 3.89 -16.44
N MET A 52 12.90 4.73 -17.35
CA MET A 52 11.46 4.89 -17.59
C MET A 52 10.81 3.61 -18.11
N ASP A 53 11.50 2.85 -18.96
CA ASP A 53 10.98 1.56 -19.46
C ASP A 53 10.95 0.51 -18.36
N THR A 54 12.03 0.37 -17.58
CA THR A 54 12.04 -0.57 -16.44
C THR A 54 10.99 -0.26 -15.38
N ILE A 55 10.58 1.00 -15.19
CA ILE A 55 9.49 1.36 -14.27
C ILE A 55 8.14 0.84 -14.77
N LYS A 56 7.87 0.91 -16.09
CA LYS A 56 6.60 0.42 -16.66
C LYS A 56 6.45 -1.08 -16.46
N ASP A 57 7.51 -1.83 -16.76
CA ASP A 57 7.52 -3.29 -16.60
C ASP A 57 7.45 -3.67 -15.11
N TYR A 58 8.19 -2.96 -14.25
CA TYR A 58 8.18 -3.18 -12.81
C TYR A 58 6.81 -2.88 -12.17
N GLU A 59 6.10 -1.83 -12.60
CA GLU A 59 4.76 -1.53 -12.07
C GLU A 59 3.71 -2.53 -12.54
N GLN A 60 3.80 -3.02 -13.77
CA GLN A 60 2.89 -4.03 -14.32
C GLN A 60 3.07 -5.41 -13.66
N GLU A 61 4.30 -5.88 -13.50
CA GLU A 61 4.55 -7.24 -12.98
C GLU A 61 4.65 -7.30 -11.46
N SER A 62 5.25 -6.31 -10.80
CA SER A 62 5.66 -6.46 -9.39
C SER A 62 4.61 -5.95 -8.39
N SER A 63 3.99 -4.79 -8.62
CA SER A 63 3.28 -4.09 -7.53
C SER A 63 1.87 -4.64 -7.29
N ALA A 64 0.98 -4.58 -8.28
CA ALA A 64 -0.42 -4.97 -8.10
C ALA A 64 -0.62 -6.49 -8.21
N ALA A 65 -0.04 -7.11 -9.24
CA ALA A 65 -0.14 -8.55 -9.46
C ALA A 65 0.53 -9.36 -8.33
N GLY A 66 1.70 -8.93 -7.86
CA GLY A 66 2.40 -9.52 -6.72
C GLY A 66 1.55 -9.52 -5.44
N ARG A 67 0.90 -8.39 -5.10
CA ARG A 67 0.00 -8.30 -3.93
C ARG A 67 -1.20 -9.24 -4.04
N ILE A 68 -1.88 -9.24 -5.19
CA ILE A 68 -3.04 -10.11 -5.43
C ILE A 68 -2.64 -11.58 -5.28
N MET A 69 -1.47 -11.96 -5.79
CA MET A 69 -0.94 -13.32 -5.66
C MET A 69 -0.69 -13.69 -4.19
N VAL A 70 -0.05 -12.81 -3.41
CA VAL A 70 0.18 -13.06 -1.97
C VAL A 70 -1.13 -13.19 -1.20
N TRP A 71 -2.13 -12.37 -1.50
CA TRP A 71 -3.45 -12.43 -0.86
C TRP A 71 -4.20 -13.72 -1.18
N LYS A 72 -4.09 -14.20 -2.42
CA LYS A 72 -4.64 -15.51 -2.81
C LYS A 72 -3.99 -16.65 -2.02
N GLN A 73 -2.67 -16.61 -1.82
CA GLN A 73 -1.99 -17.63 -1.02
C GLN A 73 -2.33 -17.52 0.47
N ALA A 74 -2.42 -16.32 1.02
CA ALA A 74 -2.88 -16.10 2.39
C ALA A 74 -4.27 -16.72 2.64
N PHE A 75 -5.19 -16.52 1.69
CA PHE A 75 -6.52 -17.14 1.76
C PHE A 75 -6.48 -18.66 1.63
N LYS A 76 -5.57 -19.20 0.81
CA LYS A 76 -5.37 -20.65 0.69
C LYS A 76 -4.81 -21.25 1.99
N MET A 77 -3.85 -20.59 2.63
CA MET A 77 -3.33 -20.96 3.95
C MET A 77 -4.43 -21.00 5.01
N ALA A 78 -5.30 -19.98 5.02
CA ALA A 78 -6.44 -19.93 5.93
C ALA A 78 -7.49 -21.01 5.62
N LYS A 79 -7.70 -21.37 4.35
CA LYS A 79 -8.61 -22.48 3.99
C LYS A 79 -8.09 -23.82 4.48
N ASP A 80 -6.78 -24.05 4.33
CA ASP A 80 -6.16 -25.31 4.75
C ASP A 80 -6.04 -25.40 6.28
N ASN A 81 -5.88 -24.25 6.97
CA ASN A 81 -5.79 -24.16 8.42
C ASN A 81 -6.71 -23.06 8.98
N PRO A 82 -8.03 -23.29 9.08
CA PRO A 82 -9.03 -22.24 9.33
C PRO A 82 -9.00 -21.64 10.74
N ILE A 83 -8.53 -22.38 11.74
CA ILE A 83 -8.58 -21.96 13.15
C ILE A 83 -7.27 -21.33 13.59
N LEU A 84 -6.15 -21.99 13.31
CA LEU A 84 -4.82 -21.57 13.79
C LEU A 84 -3.96 -20.95 12.69
N GLY A 85 -4.41 -20.95 11.43
CA GLY A 85 -3.56 -20.57 10.31
C GLY A 85 -2.31 -21.44 10.21
N VAL A 86 -1.29 -20.92 9.55
CA VAL A 86 0.03 -21.59 9.46
C VAL A 86 0.91 -21.37 10.70
N GLY A 87 0.42 -20.60 11.69
CA GLY A 87 1.18 -20.21 12.88
C GLY A 87 1.87 -18.86 12.72
N ALA A 88 2.02 -18.16 13.84
CA ALA A 88 2.64 -16.84 13.91
C ALA A 88 4.10 -16.87 13.42
N GLY A 89 4.46 -15.99 12.50
CA GLY A 89 5.81 -15.91 11.92
C GLY A 89 6.11 -16.95 10.83
N ASN A 90 5.22 -17.91 10.57
CA ASN A 90 5.43 -18.95 9.57
C ASN A 90 4.96 -18.53 8.16
N PHE A 91 4.27 -17.41 8.02
CA PHE A 91 3.74 -16.97 6.73
C PHE A 91 4.81 -16.90 5.63
N PRO A 92 5.98 -16.27 5.83
CA PRO A 92 7.00 -16.17 4.78
C PRO A 92 7.57 -17.53 4.40
N TYR A 93 7.72 -18.42 5.39
CA TYR A 93 8.26 -19.77 5.20
C TYR A 93 7.29 -20.66 4.39
N GLU A 94 6.02 -20.69 4.79
CA GLU A 94 4.98 -21.47 4.10
C GLU A 94 4.67 -20.91 2.72
N PHE A 95 4.74 -19.59 2.55
CA PHE A 95 4.61 -18.95 1.24
C PHE A 95 5.75 -19.34 0.29
N GLY A 96 6.98 -19.42 0.79
CA GLY A 96 8.16 -19.82 0.00
C GLY A 96 8.26 -21.31 -0.29
N THR A 97 7.52 -22.16 0.43
CA THR A 97 7.59 -23.62 0.33
C THR A 97 6.30 -24.22 -0.23
N LYS A 98 5.32 -24.50 0.64
CA LYS A 98 4.09 -25.24 0.32
C LYS A 98 3.09 -24.44 -0.50
N TYR A 99 3.04 -23.13 -0.31
CA TYR A 99 2.08 -22.23 -0.96
C TYR A 99 2.72 -21.37 -2.05
N ARG A 100 3.87 -21.79 -2.58
CA ARG A 100 4.61 -21.06 -3.61
C ARG A 100 3.83 -21.04 -4.94
N PRO A 101 3.61 -19.86 -5.53
CA PRO A 101 3.00 -19.75 -6.86
C PRO A 101 3.94 -20.27 -7.98
N PRO A 102 3.41 -20.91 -9.03
CA PRO A 102 4.21 -21.31 -10.19
C PRO A 102 4.77 -20.07 -10.92
N GLY A 103 6.05 -20.12 -11.31
CA GLY A 103 6.73 -19.03 -12.04
C GLY A 103 7.53 -18.05 -11.19
N VAL A 104 7.56 -18.21 -9.86
CA VAL A 104 8.34 -17.33 -8.96
C VAL A 104 9.74 -17.92 -8.70
N PRO A 105 10.85 -17.19 -8.90
CA PRO A 105 12.20 -17.70 -8.63
C PRO A 105 12.41 -18.19 -7.18
N GLU A 106 13.12 -19.30 -7.00
CA GLU A 106 13.30 -19.99 -5.70
C GLU A 106 14.06 -19.18 -4.64
N ARG A 107 14.94 -18.27 -5.03
CA ARG A 107 15.78 -17.50 -4.10
C ARG A 107 16.02 -16.08 -4.61
N GLY A 108 15.84 -15.09 -3.74
CA GLY A 108 16.30 -13.71 -3.94
C GLY A 108 15.33 -12.74 -4.64
N GLY A 109 14.22 -13.21 -5.23
CA GLY A 109 13.26 -12.35 -5.95
C GLY A 109 12.03 -11.90 -5.16
N LEU A 110 11.79 -12.48 -3.98
CA LEU A 110 10.58 -12.23 -3.19
C LEU A 110 10.79 -11.07 -2.22
N GLN A 111 10.81 -9.84 -2.72
CA GLN A 111 10.61 -8.65 -1.88
C GLN A 111 9.20 -8.65 -1.22
N TRP A 112 8.34 -9.59 -1.62
CA TRP A 112 6.94 -9.79 -1.24
C TRP A 112 6.74 -10.86 -0.14
N LEU A 113 7.77 -11.14 0.67
CA LEU A 113 7.69 -12.13 1.76
C LEU A 113 6.67 -11.77 2.85
N ASN A 114 6.22 -10.51 2.89
CA ASN A 114 5.14 -10.06 3.75
C ASN A 114 3.94 -9.66 2.90
N ALA A 115 2.72 -9.99 3.35
CA ALA A 115 1.48 -9.69 2.62
C ALA A 115 1.21 -8.19 2.35
N HIS A 116 2.10 -7.30 2.83
CA HIS A 116 1.99 -5.84 2.79
C HIS A 116 0.62 -5.31 3.29
N SER A 117 -0.12 -6.17 3.97
CA SER A 117 -1.46 -5.96 4.49
C SER A 117 -1.59 -6.86 5.71
N THR A 118 -1.71 -6.22 6.87
CA THR A 118 -1.86 -6.89 8.16
C THR A 118 -3.08 -7.80 8.19
N PHE A 119 -4.12 -7.50 7.40
CA PHE A 119 -5.31 -8.34 7.29
C PHE A 119 -5.02 -9.70 6.67
N PHE A 120 -4.29 -9.74 5.56
CA PHE A 120 -3.95 -11.00 4.89
C PHE A 120 -2.85 -11.76 5.63
N LEU A 121 -1.93 -11.05 6.29
CA LEU A 121 -0.97 -11.67 7.20
C LEU A 121 -1.70 -12.35 8.37
N ALA A 122 -2.61 -11.63 9.05
CA ALA A 122 -3.39 -12.20 10.16
C ALA A 122 -4.27 -13.37 9.71
N LEU A 123 -4.85 -13.29 8.52
CA LEU A 123 -5.64 -14.37 7.93
C LEU A 123 -4.79 -15.61 7.67
N GLY A 124 -3.59 -15.46 7.11
CA GLY A 124 -2.69 -16.58 6.84
C GLY A 124 -2.13 -17.21 8.11
N GLU A 125 -1.65 -16.40 9.05
CA GLU A 125 -0.96 -16.87 10.26
C GLU A 125 -1.88 -17.37 11.36
N PHE A 126 -3.09 -16.80 11.48
CA PHE A 126 -4.02 -17.09 12.57
C PHE A 126 -5.40 -17.52 12.07
N GLY A 127 -5.57 -17.74 10.76
CA GLY A 127 -6.83 -18.18 10.18
C GLY A 127 -7.95 -17.14 10.28
N PHE A 128 -9.20 -17.62 10.20
CA PHE A 128 -10.38 -16.77 10.33
C PHE A 128 -10.53 -16.10 11.71
N PRO A 129 -10.17 -16.75 12.85
CA PRO A 129 -10.19 -16.09 14.15
C PRO A 129 -9.28 -14.86 14.24
N GLY A 130 -8.10 -14.91 13.60
CA GLY A 130 -7.18 -13.77 13.59
C GLY A 130 -7.75 -12.53 12.90
N ILE A 131 -8.36 -12.72 11.72
CA ILE A 131 -8.94 -11.59 10.98
C ILE A 131 -10.20 -11.05 11.66
N THR A 132 -11.05 -11.91 12.23
CA THR A 132 -12.26 -11.47 12.94
C THR A 132 -11.90 -10.68 14.20
N PHE A 133 -10.88 -11.12 14.95
CA PHE A 133 -10.38 -10.39 16.11
C PHE A 133 -9.80 -9.01 15.72
N LEU A 134 -9.00 -8.95 14.66
CA LEU A 134 -8.43 -7.69 14.18
C LEU A 134 -9.53 -6.72 13.72
N LEU A 135 -10.56 -7.20 13.01
CA LEU A 135 -11.72 -6.38 12.63
C LEU A 135 -12.54 -5.93 13.84
N ALA A 136 -12.72 -6.79 14.85
CA ALA A 136 -13.42 -6.46 16.08
C ALA A 136 -12.73 -5.31 16.82
N ILE A 137 -11.40 -5.32 16.94
CA ILE A 137 -10.64 -4.23 17.55
C ILE A 137 -10.89 -2.90 16.84
N LEU A 138 -10.83 -2.89 15.50
CA LEU A 138 -11.04 -1.67 14.71
C LEU A 138 -12.47 -1.12 14.84
N ILE A 139 -13.47 -1.99 14.99
CA ILE A 139 -14.85 -1.59 15.22
C ILE A 139 -15.03 -1.05 16.64
N LEU A 140 -14.47 -1.74 17.64
CA LEU A 140 -14.53 -1.33 19.04
C LEU A 140 -13.88 0.03 19.26
N GLU A 141 -12.71 0.29 18.65
CA GLU A 141 -12.05 1.59 18.71
C GLU A 141 -12.96 2.73 18.24
N LYS A 142 -13.63 2.54 17.09
CA LYS A 142 -14.56 3.52 16.53
C LYS A 142 -15.78 3.72 17.42
N SER A 143 -16.35 2.63 17.93
CA SER A 143 -17.51 2.67 18.84
C SER A 143 -17.17 3.40 20.13
N VAL A 144 -16.00 3.13 20.72
CA VAL A 144 -15.53 3.82 21.94
C VAL A 144 -15.31 5.31 21.69
N LYS A 145 -14.63 5.69 20.61
CA LYS A 145 -14.43 7.11 20.24
C LYS A 145 -15.75 7.84 20.01
N SER A 146 -16.71 7.19 19.34
CA SER A 146 -18.06 7.72 19.14
C SER A 146 -18.78 7.95 20.47
N SER A 147 -18.78 6.96 21.36
CA SER A 147 -19.40 7.05 22.68
C SER A 147 -18.76 8.11 23.57
N ILE A 148 -17.44 8.27 23.52
CA ILE A 148 -16.71 9.32 24.26
C ILE A 148 -17.06 10.71 23.72
N SER A 149 -17.09 10.90 22.40
CA SER A 149 -17.43 12.17 21.75
C SER A 149 -18.88 12.63 22.05
N GLN A 150 -19.80 11.68 22.18
CA GLN A 150 -21.21 11.97 22.48
C GLN A 150 -21.50 12.14 23.98
N SER A 151 -20.58 11.75 24.86
CA SER A 151 -20.76 11.86 26.31
C SER A 151 -20.78 13.33 26.78
N LYS A 152 -21.95 13.80 27.22
CA LYS A 152 -22.11 15.12 27.86
C LYS A 152 -21.29 15.23 29.15
N THR A 153 -21.20 14.15 29.93
CA THR A 153 -20.46 14.10 31.21
C THR A 153 -18.97 14.35 31.02
N LEU A 154 -18.36 13.78 29.97
CA LEU A 154 -16.93 13.98 29.67
C LEU A 154 -16.63 15.39 29.13
N LYS A 155 -17.60 16.04 28.46
CA LYS A 155 -17.51 17.46 28.07
C LYS A 155 -17.58 18.39 29.29
N ILE A 156 -18.48 18.09 30.23
CA ILE A 156 -18.65 18.86 31.47
C ILE A 156 -17.40 18.77 32.36
N LEU A 157 -16.75 17.60 32.41
CA LEU A 157 -15.53 17.37 33.18
C LEU A 157 -14.24 17.90 32.50
N GLY A 158 -14.34 18.56 31.33
CA GLY A 158 -13.21 19.22 30.67
C GLY A 158 -12.23 18.30 29.92
N PHE A 159 -12.47 16.98 29.89
CA PHE A 159 -11.57 16.00 29.26
C PHE A 159 -11.46 16.11 27.72
N LEU A 160 -12.38 16.83 27.07
CA LEU A 160 -12.41 16.99 25.60
C LEU A 160 -11.83 18.33 25.10
N ASN A 161 -11.27 19.17 25.99
CA ASN A 161 -10.70 20.48 25.63
C ASN A 161 -9.15 20.47 25.52
N VAL A 162 -8.54 19.29 25.48
CA VAL A 162 -7.09 19.13 25.35
C VAL A 162 -6.77 18.46 24.01
N TYR A 163 -7.11 19.10 22.91
CA TYR A 163 -6.45 19.01 21.59
C TYR A 163 -6.90 20.17 20.71
#